data_AF-A0A4D7JIF6-F1
#
_entry.id   AF-A0A4D7JIF6-F1
#
_cell.length_a   1.000
_cell.length_b   1.000
_cell.length_c   1.000
_cell.angle_alpha   90.00
_cell.angle_beta   90.00
_cell.angle_gamma   90.00
#
_symmetry.space_group_name_H-M   'P 1'
#
loop_
_entity.id
_entity.type
_entity.pdbx_description
1 polymer ?
#
loop_
_entity_poly.entity_id
_entity_poly.type
_entity_poly.pdbx_seq_one_letter_code
_entity_poly.pdbx_strand_id
1 'polypeptide(L)'
;MHQSLLLIIAGVIGSTITFSLQKAGLNAILSSAIIGLIAGLLSQYTSHSAFAAAMFCGSFVGMSSVNLMPLAAIAFAGGLSGLIFYYSQGILKGFGGKLGTIAFISVGVISIFLIFSKKYVVKLSKLFNR
;
A
#
# COMPACT_ATOMS: atom_id res chain seq x y z
N MET A 1 14.05 8.29 13.74
CA MET A 1 12.96 7.33 14.03
C MET A 1 11.57 7.91 13.80
N HIS A 2 11.27 9.17 14.15
CA HIS A 2 9.93 9.75 13.94
C HIS A 2 9.50 9.79 12.46
N GLN A 3 10.41 10.10 11.54
CA GLN A 3 10.08 10.25 10.13
C GLN A 3 9.73 8.93 9.43
N SER A 4 10.38 7.81 9.79
CA SER A 4 10.06 6.50 9.24
C SER A 4 8.67 6.04 9.66
N LEU A 5 8.30 6.24 10.92
CA LEU A 5 6.95 5.94 11.44
C LEU A 5 5.88 6.75 10.70
N LEU A 6 6.10 8.05 10.50
CA LEU A 6 5.18 8.92 9.75
C LEU A 6 4.89 8.40 8.34
N LEU A 7 5.92 7.93 7.62
CA LEU A 7 5.78 7.42 6.25
C LEU A 7 5.08 6.06 6.18
N ILE A 8 5.35 5.20 7.16
CA ILE A 8 4.64 3.91 7.30
C ILE A 8 3.15 4.18 7.53
N ILE A 9 2.83 5.06 8.48
CA ILE A 9 1.45 5.45 8.78
C ILE A 9 0.78 6.06 7.54
N ALA A 10 1.48 6.96 6.83
CA ALA A 10 0.97 7.54 5.58
C ALA A 10 0.60 6.48 4.54
N GLY A 11 1.48 5.50 4.32
CA GLY A 11 1.24 4.39 3.38
C GLY A 11 0.08 3.49 3.80
N VAL A 12 -0.04 3.20 5.11
CA VAL A 12 -1.19 2.45 5.65
C VAL A 12 -2.50 3.23 5.44
N ILE A 13 -2.53 4.52 5.74
CA ILE A 13 -3.73 5.35 5.56
C ILE A 13 -4.11 5.42 4.08
N GLY A 14 -3.15 5.70 3.20
CA GLY A 14 -3.40 5.77 1.75
C GLY A 14 -3.96 4.47 1.19
N SER A 15 -3.35 3.33 1.54
CA SER A 15 -3.80 2.01 1.07
C SER A 15 -5.16 1.60 1.61
N THR A 16 -5.40 1.79 2.91
CA THR A 16 -6.66 1.39 3.56
C THR A 16 -7.84 2.24 3.13
N ILE A 17 -7.66 3.57 2.99
CA ILE A 17 -8.71 4.46 2.50
C ILE A 17 -9.03 4.13 1.04
N THR A 18 -8.02 3.94 0.17
CA THR A 18 -8.26 3.59 -1.25
C THR A 18 -9.06 2.30 -1.38
N PHE A 19 -8.65 1.28 -0.62
CA PHE A 19 -9.28 -0.03 -0.68
C PHE A 19 -10.70 -0.01 -0.09
N SER A 20 -10.95 0.84 0.91
CA SER A 20 -12.30 1.03 1.47
C SER A 20 -13.22 1.78 0.51
N LEU A 21 -12.72 2.79 -0.19
CA LEU A 21 -13.45 3.48 -1.27
C LEU A 21 -13.77 2.53 -2.42
N GLN A 22 -12.83 1.66 -2.80
CA GLN A 22 -13.05 0.65 -3.83
C GLN A 22 -14.13 -0.36 -3.40
N LYS A 23 -14.13 -0.76 -2.12
CA LYS A 23 -15.20 -1.59 -1.54
C LYS A 23 -16.58 -0.92 -1.56
N ALA A 24 -16.62 0.41 -1.45
CA ALA A 24 -17.86 1.19 -1.54
C ALA A 24 -18.42 1.30 -2.97
N GLY A 25 -17.76 0.70 -3.97
CA GLY A 25 -18.23 0.65 -5.35
C GLY A 25 -17.55 1.64 -6.30
N LEU A 26 -16.52 2.35 -5.85
CA LEU A 26 -15.75 3.25 -6.70
C LEU A 26 -14.69 2.49 -7.52
N ASN A 27 -14.39 3.01 -8.72
CA ASN A 27 -13.30 2.50 -9.54
C ASN A 27 -11.95 2.73 -8.86
N ALA A 28 -11.02 1.76 -8.98
CA ALA A 28 -9.68 1.82 -8.36
C ALA A 28 -8.94 3.13 -8.67
N ILE A 29 -9.00 3.53 -9.95
CA ILE A 29 -8.34 4.75 -10.47
C ILE A 29 -8.93 6.00 -9.81
N LEU A 30 -10.26 6.06 -9.68
CA LEU A 30 -10.95 7.21 -9.08
C LEU A 30 -10.64 7.31 -7.58
N SER A 31 -10.65 6.17 -6.87
CA SER A 31 -10.27 6.13 -5.45
C SER A 31 -8.84 6.63 -5.24
N SER A 32 -7.88 6.18 -6.06
CA SER A 32 -6.49 6.66 -5.98
C SER A 32 -6.34 8.12 -6.39
N ALA A 33 -7.12 8.61 -7.36
CA ALA A 33 -7.08 10.02 -7.78
C ALA A 33 -7.56 10.94 -6.66
N ILE A 34 -8.64 10.58 -5.96
CA ILE A 34 -9.17 11.34 -4.81
C ILE A 34 -8.10 11.42 -3.71
N ILE A 35 -7.45 10.30 -3.39
CA ILE A 35 -6.44 10.26 -2.32
C ILE A 35 -5.17 10.99 -2.74
N GLY A 36 -4.77 10.92 -4.00
CA GLY A 36 -3.67 11.72 -4.55
C GLY A 36 -3.95 13.21 -4.49
N LEU A 37 -5.17 13.64 -4.81
CA LEU A 37 -5.60 15.03 -4.70
C LEU A 37 -5.55 15.51 -3.24
N ILE A 38 -6.13 14.73 -2.32
CA ILE A 38 -6.13 15.03 -0.89
C ILE A 38 -4.69 15.09 -0.36
N ALA A 39 -3.85 14.10 -0.68
CA ALA A 39 -2.46 14.09 -0.27
C ALA A 39 -1.68 15.29 -0.81
N GLY A 40 -1.90 15.66 -2.08
CA GLY A 40 -1.30 16.84 -2.71
C GLY A 40 -1.70 18.15 -2.03
N LEU A 41 -3.00 18.31 -1.73
CA LEU A 41 -3.50 19.47 -0.99
C LEU A 41 -2.92 19.51 0.43
N LEU A 42 -2.89 18.38 1.14
CA LEU A 42 -2.26 18.30 2.47
C LEU A 42 -0.79 18.71 2.43
N SER A 43 -0.07 18.38 1.36
CA SER A 43 1.34 18.78 1.19
C SER A 43 1.54 20.29 1.09
N GLN A 44 0.53 21.05 0.70
CA GLN A 44 0.62 22.52 0.66
C GLN A 44 0.42 23.13 2.05
N TYR A 45 -0.42 22.50 2.88
CA TYR A 45 -0.68 22.95 4.25
C TYR A 45 0.34 22.42 5.27
N THR A 46 0.99 21.30 5.00
CA THR A 46 2.01 20.71 5.87
C THR A 46 3.35 20.66 5.15
N SER A 47 4.41 21.19 5.76
CA SER A 47 5.78 21.21 5.21
C SER A 47 6.43 19.81 5.03
N HIS A 48 5.64 18.73 5.08
CA HIS A 48 6.07 17.34 4.98
C HIS A 48 5.71 16.75 3.61
N SER A 49 6.39 17.20 2.56
CA SER A 49 6.23 16.70 1.19
C SER A 49 6.41 15.17 1.06
N ALA A 50 7.25 14.58 1.90
CA ALA A 50 7.46 13.13 1.94
C ALA A 50 6.22 12.35 2.42
N PHE A 51 5.39 12.95 3.27
CA PHE A 51 4.16 12.33 3.78
C PHE A 51 3.13 12.16 2.67
N ALA A 52 2.89 13.22 1.89
CA ALA A 52 1.98 13.18 0.75
C ALA A 52 2.42 12.16 -0.30
N ALA A 53 3.73 12.11 -0.60
CA ALA A 53 4.29 11.13 -1.54
C ALA A 53 4.12 9.68 -1.03
N ALA A 54 4.31 9.43 0.27
CA ALA A 54 4.11 8.11 0.86
C ALA A 54 2.63 7.71 0.91
N MET A 55 1.73 8.64 1.21
CA MET A 55 0.28 8.40 1.17
C MET A 55 -0.20 8.08 -0.24
N PHE A 56 0.28 8.81 -1.24
CA PHE A 56 0.01 8.52 -2.65
C PHE A 56 0.66 7.21 -3.11
N CYS A 57 1.85 6.87 -2.61
CA CYS A 57 2.44 5.55 -2.83
C CYS A 57 1.53 4.44 -2.30
N GLY A 58 0.99 4.62 -1.09
CA GLY A 58 0.04 3.70 -0.47
C GLY A 58 -1.26 3.57 -1.24
N SER A 59 -1.74 4.61 -1.93
CA SER A 59 -2.97 4.50 -2.71
C SER A 59 -2.83 3.53 -3.89
N PHE A 60 -1.65 3.44 -4.51
CA PHE A 60 -1.37 2.40 -5.52
C PHE A 60 -1.47 0.99 -4.95
N VAL A 61 -1.00 0.77 -3.72
CA VAL A 61 -1.16 -0.51 -3.00
C VAL A 61 -2.64 -0.82 -2.79
N GLY A 62 -3.43 0.18 -2.41
CA GLY A 62 -4.85 0.05 -2.16
C GLY A 62 -5.73 -0.15 -3.40
N MET A 63 -5.19 0.03 -4.62
CA MET A 63 -5.89 -0.34 -5.87
C MET A 63 -5.90 -1.85 -6.17
N SER A 64 -5.25 -2.65 -5.32
CA SER A 64 -5.24 -4.10 -5.43
C SER A 64 -6.65 -4.70 -5.37
N SER A 65 -6.86 -5.85 -6.02
CA SER A 65 -8.20 -6.42 -6.16
C SER A 65 -8.84 -6.77 -4.80
N VAL A 66 -10.03 -6.22 -4.59
CA VAL A 66 -10.87 -6.39 -3.40
C VAL A 66 -11.23 -7.86 -3.12
N ASN A 67 -11.36 -8.67 -4.18
CA ASN A 67 -11.74 -10.07 -4.06
C ASN A 67 -10.57 -10.99 -3.69
N LEU A 68 -9.33 -10.54 -3.92
CA LEU A 68 -8.12 -11.35 -3.77
C LEU A 68 -7.39 -11.06 -2.46
N MET A 69 -7.42 -9.82 -1.97
CA MET A 69 -6.67 -9.40 -0.78
C MET A 69 -7.59 -9.02 0.39
N PRO A 70 -7.34 -9.54 1.61
CA PRO A 70 -8.02 -9.04 2.80
C PRO A 70 -7.51 -7.64 3.17
N LEU A 71 -8.36 -6.85 3.84
CA LEU A 71 -8.02 -5.48 4.29
C LEU A 71 -6.73 -5.45 5.13
N ALA A 72 -6.54 -6.45 6.00
CA ALA A 72 -5.34 -6.57 6.82
C ALA A 72 -4.06 -6.69 5.97
N ALA A 73 -4.10 -7.49 4.89
CA ALA A 73 -2.94 -7.63 4.01
C ALA A 73 -2.63 -6.34 3.25
N ILE A 74 -3.65 -5.59 2.85
CA ILE A 74 -3.49 -4.27 2.23
C ILE A 74 -2.85 -3.28 3.22
N ALA A 75 -3.29 -3.28 4.48
CA ALA A 75 -2.69 -2.42 5.51
C ALA A 75 -1.20 -2.78 5.73
N PHE A 76 -0.86 -4.07 5.83
CA PHE A 76 0.54 -4.49 5.90
C PHE A 76 1.33 -4.09 4.65
N ALA A 77 0.72 -4.15 3.46
CA ALA A 77 1.36 -3.74 2.20
C ALA A 77 1.59 -2.24 2.13
N GLY A 78 0.63 -1.44 2.59
CA GLY A 78 0.78 -0.01 2.71
C GLY A 78 1.90 0.36 3.67
N GLY A 79 1.97 -0.30 4.83
CA GLY A 79 3.08 -0.11 5.77
C GLY A 79 4.43 -0.46 5.17
N LEU A 80 4.52 -1.60 4.46
CA LEU A 80 5.73 -2.02 3.78
C LEU A 80 6.14 -1.04 2.67
N SER A 81 5.18 -0.51 1.90
CA SER A 81 5.46 0.52 0.89
C SER A 81 6.04 1.80 1.50
N GLY A 82 5.53 2.24 2.65
CA GLY A 82 6.04 3.41 3.37
C GLY A 82 7.46 3.19 3.90
N LEU A 83 7.76 1.97 4.37
CA LEU A 83 9.11 1.58 4.80
C LEU A 83 10.10 1.57 3.62
N ILE A 84 9.74 0.92 2.50
CA ILE A 84 10.56 0.89 1.29
C ILE A 84 10.76 2.31 0.74
N PHE A 85 9.71 3.15 0.78
CA PHE A 85 9.78 4.55 0.37
C PHE A 85 10.79 5.34 1.19
N TYR A 86 10.84 5.15 2.52
CA TYR A 86 11.83 5.79 3.39
C TYR A 86 13.27 5.50 2.95
N TYR A 87 13.63 4.22 2.73
CA TYR A 87 14.96 3.85 2.27
C TYR A 87 15.26 4.34 0.85
N SER A 88 14.24 4.34 -0.02
CA SER A 88 14.38 4.75 -1.41
C SER A 88 14.57 6.26 -1.59
N GLN A 89 14.23 7.10 -0.61
CA GLN A 89 14.36 8.56 -0.70
C GLN A 89 15.79 9.05 -0.93
N GLY A 90 16.81 8.29 -0.52
CA GLY A 90 18.22 8.66 -0.75
C GLY A 90 18.70 8.37 -2.17
N ILE A 91 18.17 7.34 -2.82
CA ILE A 91 18.76 6.74 -4.03
C ILE A 91 18.04 7.22 -5.30
N LEU A 92 16.72 7.42 -5.22
CA LEU A 92 15.86 7.61 -6.39
C LEU A 92 15.21 9.00 -6.42
N LYS A 93 15.95 10.05 -6.06
CA LYS A 93 15.46 11.43 -6.18
C LYS A 93 15.37 11.82 -7.65
N GLY A 94 14.22 12.34 -8.08
CA GLY A 94 13.99 12.82 -9.45
C GLY A 94 13.59 11.77 -10.49
N PHE A 95 13.52 10.48 -10.10
CA PHE A 95 13.08 9.42 -11.01
C PHE A 95 11.55 9.28 -11.04
N GLY A 96 10.97 9.50 -12.22
CA GLY A 96 9.57 9.18 -12.50
C GLY A 96 9.30 7.68 -12.38
N GLY A 97 8.14 7.30 -11.83
CA GLY A 97 7.72 5.89 -11.69
C GLY A 97 8.15 5.16 -10.40
N LYS A 98 9.01 5.77 -9.57
CA LYS A 98 9.47 5.19 -8.29
C LYS A 98 8.34 4.74 -7.36
N LEU A 99 7.29 5.54 -7.21
CA LEU A 99 6.20 5.21 -6.28
C LEU A 99 5.47 3.94 -6.71
N GLY A 100 5.25 3.78 -8.02
CA GLY A 100 4.61 2.60 -8.59
C GLY A 100 5.45 1.33 -8.40
N THR A 101 6.77 1.42 -8.58
CA THR A 101 7.66 0.25 -8.38
C THR A 101 7.70 -0.18 -6.91
N ILE A 102 7.72 0.77 -5.98
CA ILE A 102 7.66 0.49 -4.54
C ILE A 102 6.33 -0.17 -4.17
N ALA A 103 5.21 0.37 -4.67
CA ALA A 103 3.90 -0.22 -4.46
C ALA A 103 3.83 -1.66 -5.01
N PHE A 104 4.33 -1.88 -6.24
CA PHE A 104 4.36 -3.20 -6.86
C PHE A 104 5.17 -4.21 -6.05
N ILE A 105 6.37 -3.84 -5.60
CA ILE A 105 7.21 -4.71 -4.75
C ILE A 105 6.49 -5.05 -3.45
N SER A 106 5.90 -4.05 -2.78
CA SER A 106 5.22 -4.26 -1.50
C SER A 106 4.01 -5.20 -1.61
N VAL A 107 3.14 -4.99 -2.60
CA VAL A 107 1.99 -5.86 -2.88
C VAL A 107 2.45 -7.24 -3.31
N GLY A 108 3.48 -7.33 -4.15
CA GLY A 108 4.04 -8.59 -4.64
C GLY A 108 4.54 -9.48 -3.50
N VAL A 109 5.34 -8.93 -2.58
CA VAL A 109 5.85 -9.65 -1.41
C VAL A 109 4.70 -10.23 -0.57
N ILE A 110 3.67 -9.43 -0.29
CA ILE A 110 2.54 -9.87 0.54
C ILE A 110 1.63 -10.83 -0.20
N SER A 111 1.43 -10.64 -1.51
CA SER A 111 0.65 -11.57 -2.33
C SER A 111 1.31 -12.94 -2.39
N ILE A 112 2.63 -13.00 -2.57
CA ILE A 112 3.40 -14.25 -2.53
C ILE A 112 3.27 -14.93 -1.16
N PHE A 113 3.41 -14.15 -0.08
CA PHE A 113 3.25 -14.65 1.29
C PHE A 113 1.84 -15.21 1.55
N LEU A 114 0.79 -14.54 1.06
CA LEU A 114 -0.59 -15.02 1.17
C LEU A 114 -0.84 -16.30 0.37
N ILE A 115 -0.33 -16.37 -0.86
CA ILE A 115 -0.45 -17.58 -1.71
C ILE A 115 0.22 -18.77 -1.02
N PHE A 116 1.41 -18.57 -0.45
CA PHE A 116 2.11 -19.59 0.32
C PHE A 116 1.28 -20.03 1.52
N SER A 117 0.81 -19.09 2.34
CA SER A 117 -0.02 -19.39 3.52
C SER A 117 -1.29 -20.18 3.16
N LYS A 118 -2.00 -19.77 2.10
CA LYS A 118 -3.22 -20.46 1.64
C LYS A 118 -2.91 -21.88 1.15
N LYS A 119 -1.78 -22.08 0.46
CA LYS A 119 -1.30 -23.40 0.02
C LYS A 119 -0.98 -24.31 1.21
N TYR A 120 -0.41 -23.77 2.29
CA TYR A 120 -0.15 -24.52 3.52
C TYR A 120 -1.45 -24.92 4.23
N VAL A 121 -2.41 -24.00 4.38
CA VAL A 121 -3.70 -24.30 5.04
C VAL A 121 -4.49 -25.36 4.27
N VAL A 122 -4.54 -25.30 2.94
CA VAL A 122 -5.24 -26.31 2.12
C VAL A 122 -4.52 -27.67 2.17
N LYS A 123 -3.19 -27.69 2.21
CA LYS A 123 -2.43 -28.93 2.36
C LYS A 123 -2.65 -29.57 3.74
N LEU A 124 -2.73 -28.75 4.80
CA LEU A 124 -2.96 -29.21 6.16
C LEU A 124 -4.40 -29.70 6.38
N SER A 125 -5.40 -29.03 5.80
CA SER A 125 -6.81 -29.49 5.92
C SER A 125 -7.03 -30.84 5.25
N LYS A 126 -6.34 -31.11 4.12
CA LYS A 126 -6.34 -32.44 3.48
C LYS A 126 -5.60 -33.50 4.29
N LEU A 127 -4.67 -33.11 5.15
CA LEU A 127 -3.92 -34.03 6.02
C LEU A 127 -4.72 -34.39 7.29
N PHE A 128 -5.57 -33.49 7.77
CA PHE A 128 -6.41 -33.68 8.97
C PHE A 128 -7.77 -34.32 8.65
N ASN A 129 -8.25 -34.26 7.40
CA ASN A 129 -9.51 -34.87 6.96
C ASN A 129 -9.32 -36.28 6.37
N ARG A 130 -8.26 -36.98 6.79
CA ARG A 130 -7.99 -38.41 6.53
C ARG A 130 -7.85 -39.10 7.88
#